data_AF-B4HJ49-F1
#
_entry.id   AF-B4HJ49-F1
#
_cell.length_a   1.000
_cell.length_b   1.000
_cell.length_c   1.000
_cell.angle_alpha   90.00
_cell.angle_beta   90.00
_cell.angle_gamma   90.00
#
_symmetry.space_group_name_H-M   'P 1'
#
loop_
_entity.id
_entity.type
_entity.pdbx_description
1 polymer ?
#
loop_
_entity_poly.entity_id
_entity_poly.type
_entity_poly.pdbx_seq_one_letter_code
_entity_poly.pdbx_strand_id
1 'polypeptide(L)'
;MFSKQKYLEELDLSFNNLTILNLDMFVPYLTNLKKFLIDGNGLTELQGNRTFSEAFPQLQKLGVSRNRFNCSYLHHLLIPPSLPESVVLNIEPDTNLDETPHIRDVSCISQSQEIVNASFTAEESRLESQIHMLSKQLDIVGWHSKNLELHLAFMQIFAYVMVGLVLVGVISLITLRYLKNQRSGRYDRSSIVFRSNATMEANLTLGSEDLQ
;
A
#
# COMPACT_ATOMS: atom_id res chain seq x y z
N MET A 1 41.54 33.86 6.85
CA MET A 1 41.71 33.70 8.31
C MET A 1 41.36 35.03 8.95
N PHE A 2 40.33 35.08 9.80
CA PHE A 2 39.78 36.31 10.38
C PHE A 2 40.77 37.12 11.22
N SER A 3 41.88 36.49 11.62
CA SER A 3 42.99 37.10 12.34
C SER A 3 43.66 38.29 11.64
N LYS A 4 43.52 38.43 10.31
CA LYS A 4 44.11 39.54 9.54
C LYS A 4 43.14 40.70 9.29
N GLN A 5 41.86 40.57 9.68
CA GLN A 5 40.78 41.48 9.29
C GLN A 5 40.31 42.34 10.48
N LYS A 6 41.26 43.06 11.10
CA LYS A 6 41.01 43.87 12.33
C LYS A 6 40.04 45.05 12.15
N TYR A 7 39.81 45.46 10.90
CA TYR A 7 38.92 46.58 10.55
C TYR A 7 37.57 46.10 10.01
N LEU A 8 37.25 44.81 10.14
CA LEU A 8 35.97 44.30 9.70
C LEU A 8 34.87 44.82 10.63
N GLU A 9 33.95 45.61 10.08
CA GLU A 9 32.81 46.15 10.82
C GLU A 9 31.52 45.35 10.57
N GLU A 10 31.39 44.74 9.40
CA GLU A 10 30.21 43.95 9.02
C GLU A 10 30.64 42.56 8.57
N LEU A 11 29.99 41.53 9.11
CA LEU A 11 30.14 40.15 8.69
C LEU A 11 28.77 39.54 8.47
N ASP A 12 28.51 39.18 7.22
CA ASP A 12 27.28 38.51 6.81
C ASP A 12 27.61 37.10 6.32
N LEU A 13 27.07 36.11 7.01
CA LEU A 13 27.16 34.69 6.72
C LEU A 13 25.76 34.09 6.53
N SER A 14 24.77 34.92 6.24
CA SER A 14 23.38 34.51 6.13
C SER A 14 23.13 33.61 4.92
N PHE A 15 22.07 32.81 4.97
CA PHE A 15 21.62 31.93 3.88
C PHE A 15 22.69 30.95 3.39
N ASN A 16 23.46 30.40 4.32
CA ASN A 16 24.38 29.31 4.07
C ASN A 16 23.87 28.02 4.71
N ASN A 17 24.62 26.92 4.56
CA ASN A 17 24.32 25.66 5.22
C ASN A 17 25.24 25.43 6.43
N LEU A 18 25.46 26.46 7.24
CA LEU A 18 26.30 26.35 8.43
C LEU A 18 25.55 25.56 9.52
N THR A 19 26.16 24.50 10.02
CA THR A 19 25.65 23.69 11.13
C THR A 19 26.39 23.93 12.43
N ILE A 20 27.63 24.40 12.35
CA ILE A 20 28.50 24.65 13.48
C ILE A 20 29.17 26.02 13.31
N LEU A 21 29.11 26.84 14.34
CA LEU A 21 29.80 28.13 14.39
C LEU A 21 30.37 28.34 15.79
N ASN A 22 31.68 28.60 15.88
CA ASN A 22 32.36 28.82 17.15
C ASN A 22 32.76 30.30 17.30
N LEU A 23 32.24 30.98 18.33
CA LEU A 23 32.50 32.40 18.57
C LEU A 23 33.96 32.69 18.95
N ASP A 24 34.66 31.72 19.54
CA ASP A 24 36.06 31.90 19.99
C ASP A 24 37.04 32.10 18.83
N MET A 25 36.65 31.73 17.60
CA MET A 25 37.50 31.95 16.42
C MET A 25 37.63 33.42 16.01
N PHE A 26 36.71 34.27 16.48
CA PHE A 26 36.67 35.70 16.14
C PHE A 26 37.42 36.57 17.14
N VAL A 27 37.64 36.06 18.35
CA VAL A 27 38.33 36.78 19.44
C VAL A 27 39.84 36.49 19.39
N PRO A 28 40.72 37.49 19.62
CA PRO A 28 40.44 38.90 19.91
C PRO A 28 40.46 39.79 18.65
N TYR A 29 40.30 39.22 17.46
CA TYR A 29 40.64 39.91 16.22
C TYR A 29 39.52 40.81 15.68
N LEU A 30 38.25 40.46 15.92
CA LEU A 30 37.07 41.15 15.39
C LEU A 30 36.35 42.02 16.44
N THR A 31 37.09 42.79 17.25
CA THR A 31 36.50 43.63 18.30
C THR A 31 35.68 44.81 17.78
N ASN A 32 35.92 45.24 16.54
CA ASN A 32 35.26 46.38 15.90
C ASN A 32 34.00 45.99 15.13
N LEU A 33 33.54 44.74 15.27
CA LEU A 33 32.40 44.25 14.52
C LEU A 33 31.10 44.87 15.06
N LYS A 34 30.37 45.57 14.18
CA LYS A 34 29.12 46.26 14.49
C LYS A 34 27.91 45.46 14.02
N LYS A 35 28.05 44.69 12.96
CA LYS A 35 26.95 43.92 12.37
C LYS A 35 27.38 42.49 12.13
N PHE A 36 26.64 41.56 12.74
CA PHE A 36 26.85 40.13 12.58
C PHE A 36 25.54 39.49 12.14
N LEU A 37 25.51 38.95 10.92
CA LEU A 37 24.34 38.29 10.38
C LEU A 37 24.67 36.82 10.10
N ILE A 38 23.91 35.92 10.70
CA ILE A 38 23.99 34.46 10.52
C ILE A 38 22.59 33.88 10.25
N ASP A 39 21.70 34.71 9.68
CA ASP A 39 20.32 34.34 9.40
C ASP A 39 20.24 33.18 8.39
N GLY A 40 19.19 32.36 8.43
CA GLY A 40 18.94 31.37 7.37
C GLY A 40 20.00 30.26 7.28
N ASN A 41 20.51 29.81 8.42
CA ASN A 41 21.47 28.70 8.52
C ASN A 41 20.84 27.49 9.24
N GLY A 42 21.61 26.41 9.38
CA GLY A 42 21.20 25.18 10.04
C GLY A 42 21.65 25.07 11.49
N LEU A 43 21.95 26.19 12.16
CA LEU A 43 22.58 26.22 13.48
C LEU A 43 21.59 25.81 14.57
N THR A 44 22.04 24.93 15.47
CA THR A 44 21.27 24.51 16.66
C THR A 44 21.76 25.21 17.92
N GLU A 45 23.05 25.56 17.96
CA GLU A 45 23.72 26.28 19.02
C GLU A 45 24.97 26.97 18.46
N LEU A 46 25.44 27.99 19.16
CA LEU A 46 26.76 28.60 18.92
C LEU A 46 27.74 27.99 19.91
N GLN A 47 28.87 27.52 19.39
CA GLN A 47 29.95 26.96 20.18
C GLN A 47 30.85 28.07 20.72
N GLY A 48 31.52 27.77 21.82
CA GLY A 48 32.42 28.68 22.50
C GLY A 48 31.93 29.01 23.90
N ASN A 49 32.84 29.49 24.75
CA ASN A 49 32.52 29.82 26.14
C ASN A 49 32.15 31.30 26.33
N ARG A 50 32.04 32.06 25.24
CA ARG A 50 31.82 33.50 25.26
C ARG A 50 30.44 33.87 24.77
N THR A 51 29.89 34.92 25.37
CA THR A 51 28.64 35.54 24.91
C THR A 51 28.90 36.52 23.76
N PHE A 52 27.84 36.99 23.09
CA PHE A 52 27.99 38.02 22.06
C PHE A 52 28.55 39.33 22.61
N SER A 53 28.15 39.71 23.82
CA SER A 53 28.69 40.88 24.54
C SER A 53 30.22 40.80 24.71
N GLU A 54 30.75 39.61 24.96
CA GLU A 54 32.18 39.39 25.16
C GLU A 54 32.95 39.26 23.83
N ALA A 55 32.37 38.57 22.85
CA ALA A 55 33.01 38.35 21.56
C ALA A 55 33.01 39.61 20.68
N PHE A 56 31.91 40.38 20.71
CA PHE A 56 31.67 41.54 19.86
C PHE A 56 31.19 42.74 20.71
N PRO A 57 32.09 43.43 21.42
CA PRO A 57 31.71 44.51 22.34
C PRO A 57 31.10 45.73 21.64
N GLN A 58 31.32 45.90 20.33
CA GLN A 58 30.76 47.00 19.52
C GLN A 58 29.55 46.59 18.69
N LEU A 59 28.96 45.42 18.95
CA LEU A 59 27.82 44.92 18.19
C LEU A 59 26.62 45.85 18.34
N GLN A 60 26.02 46.20 17.20
CA GLN A 60 24.82 47.03 17.10
C GLN A 60 23.67 46.29 16.43
N LYS A 61 23.98 45.36 15.53
CA LYS A 61 22.99 44.58 14.79
C LYS A 61 23.35 43.10 14.76
N LEU A 62 22.39 42.26 15.14
CA LEU A 62 22.54 40.80 15.19
C LEU A 62 21.43 40.12 14.37
N GLY A 63 21.80 39.27 13.42
CA GLY A 63 20.87 38.42 12.68
C GLY A 63 21.08 36.96 13.06
N VAL A 64 20.06 36.33 13.66
CA VAL A 64 20.07 34.92 14.06
C VAL A 64 18.79 34.18 13.65
N SER A 65 17.91 34.84 12.92
CA SER A 65 16.63 34.31 12.46
C SER A 65 16.82 33.12 11.51
N ARG A 66 15.74 32.34 11.32
CA ARG A 66 15.71 31.20 10.38
C ARG A 66 16.84 30.18 10.63
N ASN A 67 17.06 29.85 11.89
CA ASN A 67 17.96 28.79 12.37
C ASN A 67 17.16 27.75 13.16
N ARG A 68 17.82 26.70 13.66
CA ARG A 68 17.20 25.61 14.44
C ARG A 68 17.54 25.71 15.93
N PHE A 69 17.54 26.92 16.48
CA PHE A 69 17.84 27.12 17.89
C PHE A 69 16.73 26.56 18.79
N ASN A 70 17.12 25.89 19.87
CA ASN A 70 16.19 25.52 20.92
C ASN A 70 15.71 26.77 21.67
N CYS A 71 14.43 26.86 22.00
CA CYS A 71 13.88 28.02 22.73
C CYS A 71 14.60 28.29 24.06
N SER A 72 15.01 27.27 24.82
CA SER A 72 15.76 27.45 26.06
C SER A 72 17.14 28.07 25.82
N TYR A 73 17.81 27.65 24.74
CA TYR A 73 19.10 28.20 24.34
C TYR A 73 18.96 29.64 23.84
N LEU A 74 17.98 29.89 22.97
CA LEU A 74 17.73 31.21 22.39
C LEU A 74 17.36 32.23 23.48
N HIS A 75 16.60 31.82 24.50
CA HIS A 75 16.33 32.64 25.68
C HIS A 75 17.63 33.08 26.38
N HIS A 76 18.56 32.16 26.61
CA HIS A 76 19.85 32.50 27.21
C HIS A 76 20.72 33.40 26.31
N LEU A 77 20.57 33.30 25.00
CA LEU A 77 21.37 34.02 24.02
C LEU A 77 20.90 35.47 23.79
N LEU A 78 19.59 35.70 23.70
CA LEU A 78 19.00 36.98 23.29
C LEU A 78 18.62 37.92 24.44
N ILE A 79 18.65 37.41 25.68
CA ILE A 79 18.24 38.15 26.88
C ILE A 79 19.49 38.57 27.67
N PRO A 80 19.47 39.73 28.33
CA PRO A 80 20.55 40.15 29.21
C PRO A 80 20.89 39.08 30.26
N PRO A 81 22.18 38.83 30.57
CA PRO A 81 23.37 39.63 30.21
C PRO A 81 24.07 39.26 28.88
N SER A 82 23.64 38.20 28.20
CA SER A 82 24.35 37.62 27.04
C SER A 82 24.31 38.49 25.79
N LEU A 83 23.24 39.27 25.64
CA LEU A 83 23.09 40.27 24.59
C LEU A 83 22.65 41.60 25.22
N PRO A 84 23.32 42.72 24.92
CA PRO A 84 22.89 44.04 25.39
C PRO A 84 21.57 44.45 24.73
N GLU A 85 20.72 45.18 25.45
CA GLU A 85 19.44 45.68 24.92
C GLU A 85 19.61 46.66 23.76
N SER A 86 20.79 47.30 23.65
CA SER A 86 21.13 48.22 22.56
C SER A 86 21.28 47.52 21.20
N VAL A 87 21.41 46.19 21.17
CA VAL A 87 21.58 45.44 19.93
C VAL A 87 20.22 45.22 19.27
N VAL A 88 20.12 45.71 18.04
CA VAL A 88 18.94 45.54 17.19
C VAL A 88 18.99 44.17 16.52
N LEU A 89 17.90 43.43 16.60
CA LEU A 89 17.78 42.14 15.93
C LEU A 89 17.39 42.33 14.45
N ASN A 90 18.08 41.66 13.55
CA ASN A 90 17.69 41.51 12.17
C ASN A 90 16.67 40.36 12.08
N ILE A 91 15.41 40.70 11.86
CA ILE A 91 14.34 39.72 11.73
C ILE A 91 14.01 39.62 10.25
N GLU A 92 14.37 38.50 9.64
CA GLU A 92 13.93 38.20 8.28
C GLU A 92 12.49 37.64 8.32
N PRO A 93 11.56 38.14 7.50
CA PRO A 93 10.20 37.63 7.47
C PRO A 93 10.18 36.18 6.99
N ASP A 94 9.65 35.28 7.82
CA ASP A 94 9.34 33.92 7.38
C ASP A 94 8.00 33.92 6.62
N THR A 95 8.00 33.28 5.45
CA THR A 95 6.79 33.11 4.61
C THR A 95 5.88 31.98 5.10
N ASN A 96 6.29 31.28 6.16
CA ASN A 96 5.53 30.15 6.70
C ASN A 96 4.31 30.69 7.46
N LEU A 97 3.14 30.14 7.12
CA LEU A 97 1.84 30.52 7.70
C LEU A 97 1.62 29.93 9.11
N ASP A 98 2.56 29.12 9.59
CA ASP A 98 2.45 28.43 10.87
C ASP A 98 2.96 29.32 12.01
N GLU A 99 2.16 29.46 13.06
CA GLU A 99 2.56 30.15 14.29
C GLU A 99 3.64 29.32 15.02
N THR A 100 4.91 29.68 14.80
CA THR A 100 6.03 29.10 15.55
C THR A 100 6.32 29.90 16.81
N PRO A 101 6.73 29.25 17.93
CA PRO A 101 7.13 29.98 19.12
C PRO A 101 8.34 30.86 18.82
N HIS A 102 8.34 32.08 19.37
CA HIS A 102 9.35 33.09 19.11
C HIS A 102 9.82 33.78 20.39
N ILE A 103 11.09 34.22 20.41
CA ILE A 103 11.70 35.01 21.49
C ILE A 103 12.30 36.26 20.85
N ARG A 104 11.83 37.45 21.27
CA ARG A 104 12.19 38.73 20.62
C ARG A 104 12.06 38.67 19.09
N ASP A 105 10.94 38.12 18.62
CA ASP A 105 10.60 37.95 17.20
C ASP A 105 11.55 37.04 16.40
N VAL A 106 12.39 36.25 17.09
CA VAL A 106 13.21 35.18 16.48
C VAL A 106 12.55 33.83 16.75
N SER A 107 12.28 33.06 15.70
CA SER A 107 11.68 31.74 15.79
C SER A 107 12.60 30.73 16.49
N CYS A 108 12.00 29.83 17.27
CA CYS A 108 12.72 28.78 17.99
C CYS A 108 11.97 27.44 17.97
N ILE A 109 12.68 26.35 18.26
CA ILE A 109 12.11 25.02 18.37
C ILE A 109 11.91 24.71 19.86
N SER A 110 10.66 24.47 20.26
CA SER A 110 10.35 24.03 21.62
C SER A 110 10.43 22.50 21.71
N GLN A 111 10.92 21.96 22.83
CA GLN A 111 11.02 20.51 23.04
C GLN A 111 9.65 19.81 22.95
N SER A 112 8.57 20.51 23.30
CA SER A 112 7.20 19.98 23.11
C SER A 112 6.87 19.81 21.63
N GLN A 113 7.36 20.68 20.76
CA GLN A 113 7.15 20.60 19.31
C GLN A 113 7.97 19.47 18.67
N GLU A 114 9.18 19.18 19.17
CA GLU A 114 9.94 17.99 18.75
C GLU A 114 9.21 16.70 19.11
N ILE A 115 8.64 16.62 20.32
CA ILE A 115 7.87 15.45 20.77
C ILE A 115 6.59 15.29 19.95
N VAL A 116 5.88 16.39 19.65
CA VAL A 116 4.67 16.38 18.82
C VAL A 116 4.99 15.95 17.38
N ASN A 117 6.07 16.46 16.79
CA ASN A 117 6.50 16.08 15.44
C ASN A 117 6.95 14.60 15.40
N ALA A 118 7.62 14.12 16.46
CA ALA A 118 7.99 12.72 16.59
C ALA A 118 6.77 11.80 16.80
N SER A 119 5.75 12.23 17.56
CA SER A 119 4.51 11.46 17.72
C SER A 119 3.69 11.44 16.43
N PHE A 120 3.63 12.57 15.71
CA PHE A 120 2.89 12.69 14.46
C PHE A 120 3.51 11.80 13.37
N THR A 121 4.83 11.82 13.22
CA THR A 121 5.55 10.95 12.28
C THR A 121 5.44 9.45 12.64
N ALA A 122 5.41 9.11 13.93
CA ALA A 122 5.15 7.75 14.39
C ALA A 122 3.71 7.29 14.12
N GLU A 123 2.73 8.20 14.13
CA GLU A 123 1.33 7.90 13.84
C GLU A 123 1.07 7.82 12.33
N GLU A 124 1.67 8.70 11.53
CA GLU A 124 1.64 8.68 10.07
C GLU A 124 2.22 7.37 9.51
N SER A 125 3.40 6.97 9.97
CA SER A 125 4.03 5.69 9.56
C SER A 125 3.21 4.45 9.98
N ARG A 126 2.49 4.51 11.11
CA ARG A 126 1.55 3.46 11.51
C ARG A 126 0.33 3.40 10.60
N LEU A 127 -0.25 4.55 10.24
CA LEU A 127 -1.40 4.62 9.36
C LEU A 127 -1.06 4.11 7.95
N GLU A 128 0.10 4.49 7.40
CA GLU A 128 0.60 3.96 6.12
C GLU A 128 0.75 2.44 6.15
N SER A 129 1.28 1.89 7.24
CA SER A 129 1.41 0.44 7.40
C SER A 129 0.05 -0.28 7.41
N GLN A 130 -0.97 0.32 8.05
CA GLN A 130 -2.33 -0.22 8.06
C GLN A 130 -2.99 -0.16 6.69
N ILE A 131 -2.84 0.95 5.96
CA ILE A 131 -3.36 1.10 4.60
C ILE A 131 -2.74 0.05 3.68
N HIS A 132 -1.43 -0.18 3.77
CA HIS A 132 -0.73 -1.18 2.98
C HIS A 132 -1.13 -2.62 3.37
N MET A 133 -1.45 -2.88 4.64
CA MET A 133 -1.99 -4.18 5.06
C MET A 133 -3.40 -4.40 4.51
N LEU A 134 -4.25 -3.37 4.54
CA LEU A 134 -5.63 -3.43 4.05
C LEU A 134 -5.68 -3.63 2.52
N SER A 135 -4.80 -2.96 1.77
CA SER A 135 -4.71 -3.13 0.31
C SER A 135 -4.34 -4.55 -0.07
N LYS A 136 -3.36 -5.16 0.63
CA LYS A 136 -2.98 -6.57 0.42
C LYS A 136 -4.14 -7.53 0.68
N GLN A 137 -4.95 -7.29 1.72
CA GLN A 137 -6.13 -8.12 1.99
C GLN A 137 -7.16 -8.00 0.86
N LEU A 138 -7.38 -6.79 0.35
CA LEU A 138 -8.31 -6.55 -0.76
C LEU A 138 -7.86 -7.28 -2.03
N ASP A 139 -6.56 -7.27 -2.35
CA ASP A 139 -6.01 -7.95 -3.53
C ASP A 139 -6.17 -9.48 -3.46
N ILE A 140 -5.95 -10.07 -2.27
CA ILE A 140 -6.13 -11.51 -2.05
C ILE A 140 -7.60 -11.91 -2.24
N VAL A 141 -8.54 -11.13 -1.67
CA VAL A 141 -9.97 -11.38 -1.83
C VAL A 141 -10.42 -11.20 -3.27
N GLY A 142 -9.88 -10.19 -3.97
CA GLY A 142 -10.15 -9.96 -5.38
C GLY A 142 -9.71 -11.14 -6.26
N TRP A 143 -8.56 -11.75 -5.97
CA TRP A 143 -8.10 -12.94 -6.67
C TRP A 143 -8.99 -14.15 -6.40
N HIS A 144 -9.37 -14.38 -5.14
CA HIS A 144 -10.27 -15.47 -4.76
C HIS A 144 -11.66 -15.34 -5.39
N SER A 145 -12.21 -14.13 -5.45
CA SER A 145 -13.52 -13.86 -6.06
C SER A 145 -13.53 -14.21 -7.55
N LYS A 146 -12.51 -13.81 -8.31
CA LYS A 146 -12.38 -14.14 -9.74
C LYS A 146 -12.27 -15.64 -9.99
N ASN A 147 -11.49 -16.34 -9.16
CA ASN A 147 -11.35 -17.79 -9.29
C ASN A 147 -12.67 -18.51 -9.00
N LEU A 148 -13.46 -18.01 -8.03
CA LEU A 148 -14.77 -18.57 -7.70
C LEU A 148 -15.78 -18.39 -8.86
N GLU A 149 -15.80 -17.21 -9.49
CA GLU A 149 -16.64 -16.92 -10.64
C GLU A 149 -16.34 -17.86 -11.82
N LEU A 150 -15.05 -18.10 -12.08
CA LEU A 150 -14.60 -19.02 -13.13
C LEU A 150 -15.00 -20.47 -12.83
N HIS A 151 -14.86 -20.91 -11.57
CA HIS A 151 -15.33 -22.23 -11.15
C HIS A 151 -16.85 -22.40 -11.31
N LEU A 152 -17.63 -21.37 -10.98
CA LEU A 152 -19.08 -21.41 -11.11
C LEU A 152 -19.50 -21.53 -12.59
N ALA A 153 -18.90 -20.74 -13.46
CA ALA A 153 -19.15 -20.78 -14.90
C ALA A 153 -18.80 -22.16 -15.50
N PHE A 154 -17.66 -22.73 -15.10
CA PHE A 154 -17.26 -24.08 -15.53
C PHE A 154 -18.27 -25.15 -15.11
N MET A 155 -18.72 -25.11 -13.85
CA MET A 155 -19.70 -26.07 -13.32
C MET A 155 -21.05 -25.97 -14.06
N GLN A 156 -21.48 -24.76 -14.42
CA GLN A 156 -22.71 -24.54 -15.17
C GLN A 156 -22.63 -25.12 -16.60
N ILE A 157 -21.52 -24.89 -17.30
CA ILE A 157 -21.30 -25.45 -18.65
C ILE A 157 -21.28 -26.98 -18.60
N PHE A 158 -20.55 -27.55 -17.63
CA PHE A 158 -20.48 -29.00 -17.44
C PHE A 158 -21.87 -29.61 -17.23
N ALA A 159 -22.72 -28.99 -16.41
CA ALA A 159 -24.08 -29.45 -16.17
C ALA A 159 -24.92 -29.47 -17.47
N TYR A 160 -24.84 -28.43 -18.31
CA TYR A 160 -25.56 -28.39 -19.58
C TYR A 160 -25.11 -29.48 -20.55
N VAL A 161 -23.82 -29.76 -20.64
CA VAL A 161 -23.27 -30.83 -21.48
C VAL A 161 -23.79 -32.20 -21.03
N MET A 162 -23.78 -32.46 -19.72
CA MET A 162 -24.28 -33.72 -19.17
C MET A 162 -25.77 -33.93 -19.45
N VAL A 163 -26.60 -32.89 -19.29
CA VAL A 163 -28.04 -32.95 -19.62
C VAL A 163 -28.24 -33.21 -21.11
N GLY A 164 -27.48 -32.53 -21.98
CA GLY A 164 -27.53 -32.73 -23.42
C GLY A 164 -27.22 -34.17 -23.85
N LEU A 165 -26.16 -34.78 -23.27
CA LEU A 165 -25.78 -36.17 -23.56
C LEU A 165 -26.88 -37.17 -23.16
N VAL A 166 -27.52 -36.97 -22.00
CA VAL A 166 -28.64 -37.81 -21.55
C VAL A 166 -29.82 -37.70 -22.50
N LEU A 167 -30.18 -36.48 -22.93
CA LEU A 167 -31.28 -36.25 -23.88
C LEU A 167 -31.02 -36.94 -25.23
N VAL A 168 -29.81 -36.81 -25.78
CA VAL A 168 -29.42 -37.48 -27.03
C VAL A 168 -29.48 -39.00 -26.87
N GLY A 169 -29.02 -39.53 -25.73
CA GLY A 169 -29.11 -40.95 -25.40
C GLY A 169 -30.56 -41.45 -25.38
N VAL A 170 -31.47 -40.71 -24.73
CA VAL A 170 -32.90 -41.05 -24.68
C VAL A 170 -33.54 -41.03 -26.07
N ILE A 171 -33.28 -39.99 -26.88
CA ILE A 171 -33.79 -39.90 -28.25
C ILE A 171 -33.27 -41.06 -29.10
N SER A 172 -31.99 -41.42 -28.96
CA SER A 172 -31.38 -42.56 -29.65
C SER A 172 -32.04 -43.89 -29.26
N LEU A 173 -32.36 -44.08 -27.98
CA LEU A 173 -33.09 -45.27 -27.52
C LEU A 173 -34.53 -45.33 -28.05
N ILE A 174 -35.23 -44.19 -28.08
CA ILE A 174 -36.60 -44.10 -28.61
C ILE A 174 -36.62 -44.41 -30.11
N THR A 175 -35.71 -43.83 -30.89
CA THR A 175 -35.61 -44.07 -32.34
C THR A 175 -35.25 -45.52 -32.65
N LEU A 176 -34.31 -46.12 -31.90
CA LEU A 176 -34.00 -47.56 -32.01
C LEU A 176 -35.21 -48.44 -31.70
N ARG A 177 -35.99 -48.12 -30.65
CA ARG A 177 -37.22 -48.85 -30.33
C ARG A 177 -38.27 -48.72 -31.44
N TYR A 178 -38.44 -47.52 -31.98
CA TYR A 178 -39.37 -47.28 -33.09
C TYR A 178 -39.00 -48.09 -34.33
N LEU A 179 -37.72 -48.06 -34.75
CA LEU A 179 -37.21 -48.84 -35.88
C LEU A 179 -37.33 -50.36 -35.64
N LYS A 180 -37.05 -50.83 -34.41
CA LYS A 180 -37.21 -52.24 -34.05
C LYS A 180 -38.65 -52.70 -34.18
N ASN A 181 -39.60 -51.92 -33.66
CA ASN A 181 -41.03 -52.25 -33.71
C ASN A 181 -41.56 -52.29 -35.15
N GLN A 182 -41.08 -51.37 -35.99
CA GLN A 182 -41.44 -51.33 -37.41
C GLN A 182 -40.89 -52.55 -38.18
N ARG A 183 -39.68 -53.05 -37.84
CA ARG A 183 -39.12 -54.27 -38.44
C ARG A 183 -39.80 -55.55 -37.98
N SER A 184 -40.28 -55.62 -36.73
CA SER A 184 -40.99 -56.81 -36.23
C SER A 184 -42.40 -56.99 -36.81
N GLY A 185 -43.01 -55.94 -37.37
CA GLY A 185 -44.31 -56.03 -38.02
C GLY A 185 -44.31 -56.71 -39.41
N ARG A 186 -43.15 -57.14 -39.93
CA ARG A 186 -43.03 -57.73 -41.28
C ARG A 186 -42.79 -59.25 -41.32
N TYR A 187 -42.79 -59.91 -40.16
CA TYR A 187 -42.73 -61.38 -40.08
C TYR A 187 -44.11 -61.91 -39.70
N ASP A 188 -44.96 -62.08 -40.71
CA ASP A 188 -46.28 -62.70 -40.56
C ASP A 188 -46.12 -64.20 -40.30
N ARG A 189 -46.75 -64.66 -39.22
CA ARG A 189 -46.58 -65.99 -38.62
C ARG A 189 -47.56 -66.96 -39.29
N SER A 190 -47.14 -67.61 -40.38
CA SER A 190 -47.91 -68.73 -40.95
C SER A 190 -47.92 -69.89 -39.95
N SER A 191 -49.07 -70.14 -39.32
CA SER A 191 -49.28 -71.28 -38.42
C SER A 191 -49.30 -72.58 -39.22
N ILE A 192 -48.36 -73.48 -38.91
CA ILE A 192 -48.34 -74.83 -39.47
C ILE A 192 -49.36 -75.67 -38.68
N VAL A 193 -50.46 -76.08 -39.33
CA VAL A 193 -51.50 -76.94 -38.76
C VAL A 193 -51.28 -78.37 -39.24
N PHE A 194 -50.92 -79.28 -38.33
CA PHE A 194 -50.87 -80.71 -38.62
C PHE A 194 -52.24 -81.36 -38.33
N ARG A 195 -52.85 -82.02 -39.33
CA ARG A 195 -54.01 -82.89 -39.17
C ARG A 195 -53.60 -84.33 -39.46
N SER A 196 -53.80 -85.22 -38.50
CA SER A 196 -53.72 -86.68 -38.69
C SER A 196 -55.11 -87.29 -38.51
N ASN A 197 -55.64 -87.93 -39.54
CA ASN A 197 -56.90 -88.67 -39.51
C ASN A 197 -56.69 -90.03 -40.19
N ALA A 198 -56.61 -91.10 -39.41
CA ALA A 198 -56.60 -92.47 -39.91
C ALA A 198 -57.05 -93.44 -38.82
N THR A 199 -58.34 -93.77 -38.82
CA THR A 199 -58.89 -94.99 -38.22
C THR A 199 -59.40 -95.85 -39.37
N MET A 200 -58.96 -97.11 -39.43
CA MET A 200 -59.59 -98.10 -40.29
C MET A 200 -59.52 -99.46 -39.59
N GLU A 201 -60.65 -99.86 -39.02
CA GLU A 201 -60.94 -101.23 -38.62
C GLU A 201 -61.71 -101.91 -39.75
N ALA A 202 -61.31 -103.14 -40.09
CA ALA A 202 -62.20 -104.13 -40.67
C ALA A 202 -61.66 -105.53 -40.32
N ASN A 203 -62.49 -106.32 -39.65
CA ASN A 203 -62.16 -107.62 -39.10
C ASN A 203 -63.00 -108.70 -39.82
N LEU A 204 -62.40 -109.90 -39.95
CA LEU A 204 -63.00 -111.24 -40.14
C LEU A 204 -63.61 -111.63 -41.51
N THR A 205 -63.13 -112.73 -42.12
CA THR A 205 -63.63 -114.10 -41.87
C THR A 205 -63.02 -115.18 -42.80
N LEU A 206 -62.89 -116.38 -42.22
CA LEU A 206 -62.96 -117.76 -42.77
C LEU A 206 -61.92 -118.31 -43.76
N GLY A 207 -61.41 -119.50 -43.42
CA GLY A 207 -60.64 -120.37 -44.31
C GLY A 207 -61.37 -121.64 -44.73
N SER A 208 -60.77 -122.36 -45.68
CA SER A 208 -60.68 -123.83 -45.83
C SER A 208 -59.68 -124.08 -46.98
N GLU A 209 -58.63 -124.88 -46.72
CA GLU A 209 -58.38 -126.21 -47.31
C GLU A 209 -57.57 -126.18 -48.62
N ASP A 210 -56.38 -126.79 -48.57
CA ASP A 210 -55.90 -127.88 -49.45
C ASP A 210 -54.36 -128.00 -49.28
N LEU A 211 -53.82 -129.06 -48.67
CA LEU A 211 -53.59 -130.42 -49.17
C LEU A 211 -52.33 -130.52 -50.06
N GLN A 212 -51.17 -130.77 -49.42
CA GLN A 212 -50.12 -131.73 -49.85
C GLN A 212 -49.11 -131.98 -48.74
#